data_AF-A0AAW1NXZ4-F1
#
_entry.id   AF-A0AAW1NXZ4-F1
#
_cell.length_a   1.000
_cell.length_b   1.000
_cell.length_c   1.000
_cell.angle_alpha   90.00
_cell.angle_beta   90.00
_cell.angle_gamma   90.00
#
_symmetry.space_group_name_H-M   'P 1'
#
loop_
_entity.id
_entity.type
_entity.pdbx_description
1 polymer ?
#
loop_
_entity_poly.entity_id
_entity_poly.type
_entity_poly.pdbx_seq_one_letter_code
_entity_poly.pdbx_strand_id
1 'polypeptide(L)'
;MADTVRNLLEQMLPEMDELEQIGYFSRAELKSILHRRAQFEYLLKRKTVLKADVLRYIKYEHCLEQLRRLREGSLPSTDQQGSARACIVRRLHFIFERATRKFKGDLSFWLGWLQFCKDSGSNKRFSKVAAKALRLHPSEAGLWTLVAVWEWEANQNVTAARTLMQRGLRACPKSASLWLDYFQLELLFAAQLTEQRRAVGLPIDGLDASPDQLAATERAGEGPSSEDGWELRARCCTQGADAGELSPEAYTQEAVARAAGCVDEDMLLEESQTLLQVGRAAPACHAAEEACRRLPTSLRLWQQRLVLAARVGDPGSERGTRVLAATVEAAGAVASDCAPEVWRLGLKLTLQLQAPLQPLVAQLTQALSSTAAAAGSFGPVAAEMVAAVHQSEGLPAARRAYAPLLSQCPALQDLHLTVLRLELAQSPPDRLPDASTRGLFEAAIAAHGSESTELWLDYCRFQKHCGEGIGDLHWRAAGMLRDPAQFLQQSASTTV
;
A
#
# COMPACT_ATOMS: atom_id res chain seq x y z
N MET A 1 -36.83 -14.27 -23.95
CA MET A 1 -35.53 -14.13 -23.24
C MET A 1 -34.62 -15.32 -23.54
N ALA A 2 -35.12 -16.55 -23.43
CA ALA A 2 -34.36 -17.78 -23.73
C ALA A 2 -33.84 -17.84 -25.18
N ASP A 3 -34.64 -17.48 -26.18
CA ASP A 3 -34.24 -17.56 -27.59
C ASP A 3 -33.06 -16.64 -27.93
N THR A 4 -33.00 -15.45 -27.31
CA THR A 4 -31.87 -14.54 -27.52
C THR A 4 -30.58 -15.04 -26.90
N VAL A 5 -30.66 -15.77 -25.78
CA VAL A 5 -29.49 -16.39 -25.15
C VAL A 5 -29.04 -17.57 -26.00
N ARG A 6 -29.98 -18.39 -26.46
CA ARG A 6 -29.70 -19.51 -27.37
C ARG A 6 -28.98 -19.07 -28.63
N ASN A 7 -29.47 -18.03 -29.31
CA ASN A 7 -28.82 -17.51 -30.52
C ASN A 7 -27.40 -16.99 -30.24
N LEU A 8 -27.16 -16.36 -29.07
CA LEU A 8 -25.82 -15.91 -28.66
C LEU A 8 -24.89 -17.09 -28.36
N LEU A 9 -25.42 -18.20 -27.82
CA LEU A 9 -24.66 -19.43 -27.60
C LEU A 9 -24.30 -20.11 -28.93
N GLU A 10 -25.25 -20.18 -29.87
CA GLU A 10 -25.03 -20.75 -31.20
C GLU A 10 -23.95 -20.00 -31.98
N GLN A 11 -23.89 -18.67 -31.86
CA GLN A 11 -22.83 -17.85 -32.44
C GLN A 11 -21.42 -18.14 -31.88
N MET A 12 -21.32 -18.73 -30.69
CA MET A 12 -20.02 -19.09 -30.09
C MET A 12 -19.51 -20.46 -30.53
N LEU A 13 -20.38 -21.33 -31.05
CA LEU A 13 -20.01 -22.73 -31.34
C LEU A 13 -18.84 -22.86 -32.32
N PRO A 14 -18.79 -22.12 -33.45
CA PRO A 14 -17.66 -22.23 -34.38
C PRO A 14 -16.32 -21.88 -33.71
N GLU A 15 -16.33 -20.87 -32.83
CA GLU A 15 -15.12 -20.46 -32.11
C GLU A 15 -14.70 -21.49 -31.07
N MET A 16 -15.64 -22.25 -30.48
CA MET A 16 -15.31 -23.33 -29.54
C MET A 16 -14.74 -24.55 -30.26
N ASP A 17 -15.28 -24.88 -31.44
CA ASP A 17 -14.77 -25.96 -32.28
C ASP A 17 -13.32 -25.67 -32.73
N GLU A 18 -13.01 -24.41 -33.07
CA GLU A 18 -11.64 -23.96 -33.36
C GLU A 18 -10.70 -24.14 -32.14
N LEU A 19 -11.16 -23.82 -30.92
CA LEU A 19 -10.37 -24.02 -29.70
C LEU A 19 -10.11 -25.51 -29.40
N GLU A 20 -11.05 -26.40 -29.75
CA GLU A 20 -10.91 -27.85 -29.62
C GLU A 20 -9.89 -28.40 -30.63
N GLN A 21 -10.00 -27.98 -31.90
CA GLN A 21 -9.11 -28.43 -32.98
C GLN A 21 -7.64 -28.08 -32.74
N ILE A 22 -7.37 -26.91 -32.16
CA ILE A 22 -6.01 -26.48 -31.80
C ILE A 22 -5.53 -27.15 -30.50
N GLY A 23 -6.44 -27.70 -29.69
CA GLY A 23 -6.13 -28.38 -28.45
C GLY A 23 -5.94 -27.45 -27.25
N TYR A 24 -6.45 -26.20 -27.30
CA TYR A 24 -6.40 -25.31 -26.13
C TYR A 24 -7.28 -25.79 -24.99
N PHE A 25 -8.40 -26.44 -25.30
CA PHE A 25 -9.35 -26.95 -24.32
C PHE A 25 -9.90 -28.30 -24.75
N SER A 26 -10.14 -29.18 -23.79
CA SER A 26 -10.83 -30.45 -24.07
C SER A 26 -12.33 -30.23 -24.28
N ARG A 27 -12.99 -31.17 -24.98
CA ARG A 27 -14.44 -31.12 -25.18
C ARG A 27 -15.25 -31.07 -23.88
N ALA A 28 -14.76 -31.70 -22.81
CA ALA A 28 -15.38 -31.64 -21.50
C ALA A 28 -15.26 -30.23 -20.86
N GLU A 29 -14.08 -29.62 -20.97
CA GLU A 29 -13.86 -28.23 -20.53
C GLU A 29 -14.72 -27.25 -21.32
N LEU A 30 -14.79 -27.37 -22.65
CA LEU A 30 -15.61 -26.51 -23.50
C LEU A 30 -17.11 -26.58 -23.14
N LYS A 31 -17.62 -27.77 -22.82
CA LYS A 31 -19.00 -27.91 -22.30
C LYS A 31 -19.20 -27.13 -20.99
N SER A 32 -18.23 -27.18 -20.09
CA SER A 32 -18.29 -26.44 -18.83
C SER A 32 -18.22 -24.92 -19.06
N ILE A 33 -17.40 -24.47 -20.01
CA ILE A 33 -17.25 -23.07 -20.40
C ILE A 33 -18.55 -22.55 -21.02
N LEU A 34 -19.13 -23.29 -21.96
CA LEU A 34 -20.42 -22.94 -22.57
C LEU A 34 -21.54 -22.87 -21.53
N HIS A 35 -21.58 -23.83 -20.59
CA HIS A 35 -22.56 -23.80 -19.51
C HIS A 35 -22.41 -22.55 -18.64
N ARG A 36 -21.18 -22.21 -18.24
CA ARG A 36 -20.92 -21.02 -17.42
C ARG A 36 -21.19 -19.72 -18.17
N ARG A 37 -20.84 -19.64 -19.46
CA ARG A 37 -21.21 -18.51 -20.34
C ARG A 37 -22.72 -18.37 -20.46
N ALA A 38 -23.46 -19.48 -20.60
CA ALA A 38 -24.92 -19.45 -20.64
C ALA A 38 -25.51 -18.86 -19.35
N GLN A 39 -25.01 -19.28 -18.18
CA GLN A 39 -25.43 -18.71 -16.90
C GLN A 39 -25.24 -17.19 -16.87
N PHE A 40 -24.05 -16.68 -17.23
CA PHE A 40 -23.80 -15.23 -17.29
C PHE A 40 -24.71 -14.51 -18.29
N GLU A 41 -25.00 -15.11 -19.44
CA GLU A 41 -25.93 -14.51 -20.40
C GLU A 41 -27.36 -14.42 -19.86
N TYR A 42 -27.81 -15.42 -19.10
CA TYR A 42 -29.09 -15.31 -18.39
C TYR A 42 -29.08 -14.21 -17.33
N LEU A 43 -27.98 -14.04 -16.57
CA LEU A 43 -27.83 -12.95 -15.60
C LEU A 43 -27.92 -11.56 -16.27
N LEU A 44 -27.25 -11.39 -17.41
CA LEU A 44 -27.21 -10.12 -18.15
C LEU A 44 -28.51 -9.78 -18.89
N LYS A 45 -29.40 -10.76 -19.09
CA LYS A 45 -30.71 -10.55 -19.75
C LYS A 45 -31.84 -10.26 -18.77
N ARG A 46 -31.57 -10.28 -17.46
CA ARG A 46 -32.54 -9.87 -16.43
C ARG A 46 -33.01 -8.44 -16.65
N LYS A 47 -34.21 -8.12 -16.16
CA LYS A 47 -34.82 -6.77 -16.26
C LYS A 47 -33.91 -5.69 -15.65
N THR A 48 -33.30 -6.00 -14.51
CA THR A 48 -32.28 -5.18 -13.85
C THR A 48 -30.94 -5.89 -13.94
N VAL A 49 -29.99 -5.30 -14.67
CA VAL A 49 -28.63 -5.82 -14.77
C VAL A 49 -27.80 -5.22 -13.65
N LEU A 50 -27.12 -6.07 -12.87
CA LEU A 50 -26.27 -5.65 -11.78
C LEU A 50 -24.84 -5.41 -12.28
N LYS A 51 -24.19 -4.33 -11.83
CA LYS A 51 -22.76 -4.03 -12.13
C LYS A 51 -21.86 -5.21 -11.75
N ALA A 52 -22.10 -5.80 -10.58
CA ALA A 52 -21.33 -6.94 -10.07
C ALA A 52 -21.35 -8.16 -11.01
N ASP A 53 -22.48 -8.46 -11.66
CA ASP A 53 -22.60 -9.61 -12.56
C ASP A 53 -21.79 -9.40 -13.84
N VAL A 54 -21.74 -8.16 -14.36
CA VAL A 54 -20.89 -7.81 -15.51
C VAL A 54 -19.42 -7.97 -15.15
N LEU A 55 -19.00 -7.45 -14.00
CA LEU A 55 -17.60 -7.54 -13.55
C LEU A 55 -17.18 -8.99 -13.31
N ARG A 56 -18.05 -9.82 -12.71
CA ARG A 56 -17.80 -11.27 -12.58
C ARG A 56 -17.64 -11.94 -13.93
N TYR A 57 -18.44 -11.56 -14.92
CA TYR A 57 -18.33 -12.13 -16.25
C TYR A 57 -17.02 -11.73 -16.95
N ILE A 58 -16.64 -10.45 -16.86
CA ILE A 58 -15.35 -9.95 -17.38
C ILE A 58 -14.18 -10.68 -16.71
N LYS A 59 -14.19 -10.80 -15.38
CA LYS A 59 -13.15 -11.50 -14.62
C LYS A 59 -13.03 -12.97 -15.07
N TYR A 60 -14.16 -13.65 -15.25
CA TYR A 60 -14.17 -15.04 -15.71
C TYR A 60 -13.52 -15.19 -17.10
N GLU A 61 -13.92 -14.36 -18.07
CA GLU A 61 -13.35 -14.42 -19.43
C GLU A 61 -11.88 -13.99 -19.47
N HIS A 62 -11.47 -13.06 -18.60
CA HIS A 62 -10.07 -12.67 -18.44
C HIS A 62 -9.22 -13.85 -17.93
N CYS A 63 -9.67 -14.55 -16.89
CA CYS A 63 -9.00 -15.76 -16.41
C CYS A 63 -8.96 -16.85 -17.50
N LEU A 64 -10.00 -16.98 -18.31
CA LEU A 64 -10.03 -17.93 -19.42
C LEU A 64 -8.98 -17.59 -20.49
N GLU A 65 -8.82 -16.31 -20.83
CA GLU A 65 -7.77 -15.85 -21.76
C GLU A 65 -6.37 -16.08 -21.20
N GLN A 66 -6.15 -15.85 -19.91
CA GLN A 66 -4.88 -16.17 -19.25
C GLN A 66 -4.55 -17.67 -19.33
N LEU A 67 -5.53 -18.53 -19.06
CA LEU A 67 -5.38 -19.99 -19.20
C LEU A 67 -5.04 -20.39 -20.64
N ARG A 68 -5.70 -19.78 -21.64
CA ARG A 68 -5.40 -20.01 -23.05
C ARG A 68 -3.95 -19.62 -23.39
N ARG A 69 -3.48 -18.45 -22.94
CA ARG A 69 -2.10 -17.98 -23.16
C ARG A 69 -1.06 -18.91 -22.54
N LEU A 70 -1.32 -19.44 -21.34
CA LEU A 70 -0.42 -20.41 -20.69
C LEU A 70 -0.32 -21.72 -21.49
N ARG A 71 -1.46 -22.24 -21.97
CA ARG A 71 -1.50 -23.48 -22.77
C ARG A 71 -0.89 -23.28 -24.15
N GLU A 72 -1.05 -22.08 -24.71
CA GLU A 72 -0.42 -21.69 -25.97
C GLU A 72 1.10 -21.74 -25.91
N GLY A 73 1.73 -21.31 -24.82
CA GLY A 73 3.18 -21.42 -24.65
C GLY A 73 3.71 -22.86 -24.67
N SER A 74 2.84 -23.87 -24.51
CA SER A 74 3.20 -25.29 -24.52
C SER A 74 2.95 -25.98 -25.86
N LEU A 75 2.29 -25.32 -26.82
CA LEU A 75 1.90 -25.90 -28.11
C LEU A 75 2.77 -25.34 -29.25
N PRO A 76 3.06 -26.14 -30.29
CA PRO A 76 3.78 -25.65 -31.47
C PRO A 76 2.95 -24.59 -32.22
N SER A 77 3.62 -23.51 -32.64
CA SER A 77 3.01 -22.45 -33.43
C SER A 77 2.42 -23.01 -34.73
N THR A 78 1.11 -22.87 -34.92
CA THR A 78 0.38 -23.31 -36.10
C THR A 78 -0.30 -22.10 -36.75
N ASP A 79 -0.25 -21.99 -38.08
CA ASP A 79 -0.75 -20.81 -38.82
C ASP A 79 -2.26 -20.54 -38.64
N GLN A 80 -3.05 -21.55 -38.26
CA GLN A 80 -4.50 -21.42 -38.01
C GLN A 80 -4.85 -20.83 -36.62
N GLN A 81 -3.86 -20.57 -35.77
CA GLN A 81 -4.09 -20.09 -34.39
C GLN A 81 -4.62 -18.66 -34.32
N GLY A 82 -4.50 -17.84 -35.38
CA GLY A 82 -4.87 -16.43 -35.35
C GLY A 82 -6.33 -16.15 -34.95
N SER A 83 -7.30 -16.90 -35.48
CA SER A 83 -8.71 -16.73 -35.12
C SER A 83 -8.96 -17.15 -33.67
N ALA A 84 -8.52 -18.35 -33.31
CA ALA A 84 -8.69 -18.92 -31.98
C ALA A 84 -8.01 -18.09 -30.87
N ARG A 85 -6.84 -17.51 -31.14
CA ARG A 85 -6.14 -16.54 -30.26
C ARG A 85 -7.00 -15.33 -29.94
N ALA A 86 -7.79 -14.87 -30.90
CA ALA A 86 -8.59 -13.66 -30.78
C ALA A 86 -10.03 -13.91 -30.31
N CYS A 87 -10.51 -15.15 -30.25
CA CYS A 87 -11.90 -15.48 -29.87
C CYS A 87 -12.28 -14.89 -28.49
N ILE A 88 -11.51 -15.21 -27.46
CA ILE A 88 -11.82 -14.78 -26.08
C ILE A 88 -11.64 -13.25 -25.96
N VAL A 89 -10.62 -12.69 -26.60
CA VAL A 89 -10.42 -11.22 -26.66
C VAL A 89 -11.61 -10.53 -27.34
N ARG A 90 -12.08 -11.04 -28.48
CA ARG A 90 -13.29 -10.55 -29.16
C ARG A 90 -14.50 -10.59 -28.24
N ARG A 91 -14.66 -11.66 -27.48
CA ARG A 91 -15.73 -11.84 -26.49
C ARG A 91 -15.66 -10.81 -25.37
N LEU A 92 -14.47 -10.57 -24.81
CA LEU A 92 -14.25 -9.55 -23.79
C LEU A 92 -14.67 -8.16 -24.29
N HIS A 93 -14.25 -7.75 -25.49
CA HIS A 93 -14.70 -6.49 -26.06
C HIS A 93 -16.23 -6.43 -26.27
N PHE A 94 -16.86 -7.54 -26.67
CA PHE A 94 -18.32 -7.60 -26.80
C PHE A 94 -19.03 -7.39 -25.46
N ILE A 95 -18.50 -7.96 -24.37
CA ILE A 95 -19.03 -7.77 -23.02
C ILE A 95 -18.84 -6.33 -22.56
N PHE A 96 -17.65 -5.74 -22.73
CA PHE A 96 -17.39 -4.33 -22.41
C PHE A 96 -18.28 -3.39 -23.22
N GLU A 97 -18.52 -3.67 -24.50
CA GLU A 97 -19.42 -2.86 -25.32
C GLU A 97 -20.86 -2.90 -24.79
N ARG A 98 -21.34 -4.07 -24.35
CA ARG A 98 -22.65 -4.19 -23.71
C ARG A 98 -22.70 -3.47 -22.36
N ALA A 99 -21.63 -3.60 -21.58
CA ALA A 99 -21.49 -2.94 -20.27
C ALA A 99 -21.59 -1.43 -20.42
N THR A 100 -20.80 -0.84 -21.32
CA THR A 100 -20.78 0.61 -21.57
C THR A 100 -22.08 1.15 -22.17
N ARG A 101 -22.84 0.33 -22.91
CA ARG A 101 -24.19 0.73 -23.37
C ARG A 101 -25.21 0.82 -22.24
N LYS A 102 -25.09 -0.04 -21.22
CA LYS A 102 -25.98 -0.08 -20.05
C LYS A 102 -25.56 0.91 -18.97
N PHE A 103 -24.27 0.98 -18.66
CA PHE A 103 -23.68 1.83 -17.61
C PHE A 103 -22.87 2.96 -18.25
N LYS A 104 -23.53 3.82 -19.03
CA LYS A 104 -22.84 4.89 -19.79
C LYS A 104 -22.10 5.88 -18.88
N GLY A 105 -22.72 6.22 -17.75
CA GLY A 105 -22.22 7.19 -16.78
C GLY A 105 -21.11 6.69 -15.85
N ASP A 106 -20.82 5.39 -15.88
CA ASP A 106 -19.83 4.80 -14.98
C ASP A 106 -18.46 4.76 -15.65
N LEU A 107 -17.57 5.66 -15.23
CA LEU A 107 -16.24 5.79 -15.78
C LEU A 107 -15.40 4.51 -15.62
N SER A 108 -15.66 3.69 -14.58
CA SER A 108 -14.85 2.50 -14.29
C SER A 108 -14.89 1.48 -15.44
N PHE A 109 -16.03 1.34 -16.12
CA PHE A 109 -16.14 0.43 -17.26
C PHE A 109 -15.38 0.93 -18.48
N TRP A 110 -15.28 2.25 -18.66
CA TRP A 110 -14.52 2.85 -19.76
C TRP A 110 -13.02 2.70 -19.52
N LEU A 111 -12.54 3.04 -18.32
CA LEU A 111 -11.14 2.89 -17.93
C LEU A 111 -10.70 1.42 -18.02
N GLY A 112 -11.48 0.50 -17.43
CA GLY A 112 -11.18 -0.93 -17.52
C GLY A 112 -11.17 -1.45 -18.96
N TRP A 113 -12.03 -0.93 -19.85
CA TRP A 113 -12.00 -1.32 -21.25
C TRP A 113 -10.77 -0.76 -22.00
N LEU A 114 -10.38 0.49 -21.71
CA LEU A 114 -9.18 1.11 -22.28
C LEU A 114 -7.92 0.37 -21.83
N GLN A 115 -7.81 0.06 -20.55
CA GLN A 115 -6.71 -0.74 -20.01
C GLN A 115 -6.65 -2.12 -20.67
N PHE A 116 -7.78 -2.82 -20.76
CA PHE A 116 -7.84 -4.09 -21.49
C PHE A 116 -7.42 -3.97 -22.96
N CYS A 117 -7.75 -2.86 -23.64
CA CYS A 117 -7.29 -2.62 -25.01
C CYS A 117 -5.77 -2.43 -25.08
N LYS A 118 -5.15 -1.80 -24.07
CA LYS A 118 -3.69 -1.67 -23.95
C LYS A 118 -3.04 -3.05 -23.74
N ASP A 119 -3.55 -3.84 -22.80
CA ASP A 119 -3.02 -5.17 -22.45
C ASP A 119 -3.19 -6.22 -23.56
N SER A 120 -4.23 -6.05 -24.39
CA SER A 120 -4.50 -6.92 -25.55
C SER A 120 -3.84 -6.45 -26.85
N GLY A 121 -3.15 -5.29 -26.85
CA GLY A 121 -2.57 -4.70 -28.06
C GLY A 121 -3.59 -4.27 -29.12
N SER A 122 -4.85 -4.09 -28.75
CA SER A 122 -5.96 -3.79 -29.67
C SER A 122 -6.05 -2.30 -30.01
N ASN A 123 -4.98 -1.72 -30.54
CA ASN A 123 -4.82 -0.26 -30.72
C ASN A 123 -5.95 0.39 -31.53
N LYS A 124 -6.39 -0.25 -32.63
CA LYS A 124 -7.51 0.26 -33.46
C LYS A 124 -8.83 0.33 -32.68
N ARG A 125 -9.05 -0.61 -31.74
CA ARG A 125 -10.23 -0.57 -30.86
C ARG A 125 -10.04 0.46 -29.76
N PHE A 126 -8.84 0.60 -29.21
CA PHE A 126 -8.52 1.63 -28.23
C PHE A 126 -8.93 3.02 -28.74
N SER A 127 -8.45 3.47 -29.91
CA SER A 127 -8.78 4.80 -30.43
C SER A 127 -10.29 5.03 -30.58
N LYS A 128 -11.04 4.01 -31.02
CA LYS A 128 -12.51 4.08 -31.15
C LYS A 128 -13.21 4.18 -29.80
N VAL A 129 -12.75 3.39 -28.82
CA VAL A 129 -13.30 3.39 -27.45
C VAL A 129 -12.96 4.70 -26.75
N ALA A 130 -11.72 5.18 -26.86
CA ALA A 130 -11.25 6.45 -26.31
C ALA A 130 -12.07 7.63 -26.84
N ALA A 131 -12.25 7.70 -28.16
CA ALA A 131 -13.08 8.75 -28.77
C ALA A 131 -14.54 8.70 -28.27
N LYS A 132 -15.09 7.51 -28.01
CA LYS A 132 -16.44 7.35 -27.45
C LYS A 132 -16.51 7.72 -25.97
N ALA A 133 -15.49 7.36 -25.19
CA ALA A 133 -15.37 7.69 -23.77
C ALA A 133 -15.28 9.21 -23.57
N LEU A 134 -14.38 9.89 -24.29
CA LEU A 134 -14.21 11.35 -24.25
C LEU A 134 -15.47 12.12 -24.62
N ARG A 135 -16.27 11.58 -25.54
CA ARG A 135 -17.57 12.18 -25.92
C ARG A 135 -18.63 12.08 -24.83
N LEU A 136 -18.58 11.06 -23.99
CA LEU A 136 -19.55 10.82 -22.93
C LEU A 136 -19.12 11.44 -21.60
N HIS A 137 -17.80 11.55 -21.38
CA HIS A 137 -17.18 12.05 -20.14
C HIS A 137 -16.21 13.19 -20.42
N PRO A 138 -16.67 14.33 -20.95
CA PRO A 138 -15.79 15.45 -21.28
C PRO A 138 -15.22 16.16 -20.04
N SER A 139 -15.87 16.06 -18.88
CA SER A 139 -15.50 16.70 -17.61
C SER A 139 -14.33 16.03 -16.89
N GLU A 140 -13.98 14.81 -17.27
CA GLU A 140 -12.98 14.01 -16.57
C GLU A 140 -11.58 14.31 -17.14
N ALA A 141 -10.84 15.19 -16.45
CA ALA A 141 -9.49 15.61 -16.86
C ALA A 141 -8.52 14.43 -17.06
N GLY A 142 -8.54 13.46 -16.13
CA GLY A 142 -7.64 12.30 -16.20
C GLY A 142 -7.82 11.44 -17.46
N LEU A 143 -9.05 11.38 -18.00
CA LEU A 143 -9.32 10.63 -19.23
C LEU A 143 -8.64 11.28 -20.44
N TRP A 144 -8.55 12.62 -20.49
CA TRP A 144 -7.84 13.33 -21.55
C TRP A 144 -6.34 13.04 -21.51
N THR A 145 -5.76 13.09 -20.31
CA THR A 145 -4.34 12.76 -20.10
C THR A 145 -4.03 11.34 -20.54
N LEU A 146 -4.83 10.36 -20.10
CA LEU A 146 -4.64 8.95 -20.43
C LEU A 146 -4.62 8.70 -21.95
N VAL A 147 -5.57 9.29 -22.68
CA VAL A 147 -5.68 9.06 -24.14
C VAL A 147 -4.55 9.78 -24.89
N ALA A 148 -4.19 11.00 -24.49
CA ALA A 148 -3.11 11.74 -25.13
C ALA A 148 -1.74 11.07 -24.92
N VAL A 149 -1.46 10.59 -23.71
CA VAL A 149 -0.24 9.80 -23.43
C VAL A 149 -0.20 8.55 -24.30
N TRP A 150 -1.30 7.79 -24.35
CA TRP A 150 -1.36 6.59 -25.19
C TRP A 150 -1.12 6.87 -26.69
N GLU A 151 -1.70 7.95 -27.24
CA GLU A 151 -1.48 8.33 -28.65
C GLU A 151 0.00 8.67 -28.95
N TRP A 152 0.70 9.26 -27.98
CA TRP A 152 2.13 9.48 -28.13
C TRP A 152 2.91 8.17 -28.09
N GLU A 153 2.68 7.31 -27.10
CA GLU A 153 3.49 6.11 -26.94
C GLU A 153 3.22 5.04 -27.98
N ALA A 154 1.95 4.69 -28.16
CA ALA A 154 1.56 3.55 -28.98
C ALA A 154 1.54 3.90 -30.48
N ASN A 155 1.21 5.14 -30.83
CA ASN A 155 1.08 5.58 -32.22
C ASN A 155 2.18 6.56 -32.65
N GLN A 156 3.10 6.95 -31.77
CA GLN A 156 4.17 7.93 -32.04
C GLN A 156 3.65 9.25 -32.60
N ASN A 157 2.40 9.61 -32.28
CA ASN A 157 1.74 10.76 -32.87
C ASN A 157 1.62 11.91 -31.87
N VAL A 158 2.71 12.67 -31.74
CA VAL A 158 2.78 13.85 -30.86
C VAL A 158 1.73 14.89 -31.23
N THR A 159 1.46 15.09 -32.53
CA THR A 159 0.48 16.09 -32.98
C THR A 159 -0.92 15.74 -32.49
N ALA A 160 -1.31 14.46 -32.59
CA ALA A 160 -2.58 13.98 -32.06
C ALA A 160 -2.65 14.15 -30.54
N ALA A 161 -1.60 13.77 -29.81
CA ALA A 161 -1.52 13.94 -28.35
C ALA A 161 -1.72 15.40 -27.92
N ARG A 162 -1.01 16.34 -28.57
CA ARG A 162 -1.15 17.78 -28.33
C ARG A 162 -2.58 18.27 -28.61
N THR A 163 -3.15 17.90 -29.76
CA THR A 163 -4.52 18.31 -30.11
C THR A 163 -5.57 17.76 -29.13
N LEU A 164 -5.37 16.55 -28.61
CA LEU A 164 -6.24 15.95 -27.61
C LEU A 164 -6.15 16.71 -26.28
N MET A 165 -4.95 17.03 -25.81
CA MET A 165 -4.77 17.83 -24.60
C MET A 165 -5.38 19.21 -24.72
N GLN A 166 -5.15 19.92 -25.83
CA GLN A 166 -5.76 21.23 -26.08
C GLN A 166 -7.29 21.17 -26.12
N ARG A 167 -7.87 20.09 -26.66
CA ARG A 167 -9.32 19.86 -26.59
C ARG A 167 -9.79 19.59 -25.15
N GLY A 168 -9.01 18.83 -24.38
CA GLY A 168 -9.26 18.59 -22.97
C GLY A 168 -9.25 19.87 -22.15
N LEU A 169 -8.30 20.79 -22.38
CA LEU A 169 -8.24 22.08 -21.71
C LEU A 169 -9.47 22.95 -21.98
N ARG A 170 -10.06 22.86 -23.18
CA ARG A 170 -11.34 23.53 -23.48
C ARG A 170 -12.52 22.89 -22.77
N ALA A 171 -12.49 21.57 -22.58
CA ALA A 171 -13.55 20.84 -21.88
C ALA A 171 -13.46 21.01 -20.36
N CYS A 172 -12.23 21.09 -19.81
CA CYS A 172 -11.93 21.16 -18.38
C CYS A 172 -11.05 22.38 -18.04
N PRO A 173 -11.52 23.62 -18.25
CA PRO A 173 -10.68 24.82 -18.09
C PRO A 173 -10.22 25.08 -16.66
N LYS A 174 -10.98 24.58 -15.66
CA LYS A 174 -10.70 24.76 -14.23
C LYS A 174 -9.70 23.73 -13.66
N SER A 175 -9.35 22.70 -14.43
CA SER A 175 -8.52 21.60 -13.93
C SER A 175 -7.04 21.96 -14.01
N ALA A 176 -6.45 22.34 -12.88
CA ALA A 176 -5.01 22.63 -12.81
C ALA A 176 -4.15 21.41 -13.17
N SER A 177 -4.60 20.20 -12.82
CA SER A 177 -3.91 18.94 -13.16
C SER A 177 -3.71 18.76 -14.66
N LEU A 178 -4.72 19.09 -15.48
CA LEU A 178 -4.63 18.93 -16.93
C LEU A 178 -3.67 19.95 -17.56
N TRP A 179 -3.58 21.15 -17.00
CA TRP A 179 -2.59 22.15 -17.41
C TRP A 179 -1.16 21.70 -17.08
N LEU A 180 -0.96 21.12 -15.89
CA LEU A 180 0.34 20.55 -15.49
C LEU A 180 0.73 19.38 -16.39
N ASP A 181 -0.19 18.44 -16.63
CA ASP A 181 0.05 17.29 -17.51
C ASP A 181 0.35 17.72 -18.96
N TYR A 182 -0.32 18.78 -19.45
CA TYR A 182 -0.02 19.35 -20.77
C TYR A 182 1.37 19.99 -20.82
N PHE A 183 1.74 20.77 -19.80
CA PHE A 183 3.06 21.38 -19.70
C PHE A 183 4.17 20.32 -19.63
N GLN A 184 3.97 19.27 -18.84
CA GLN A 184 4.88 18.13 -18.75
C GLN A 184 5.02 17.42 -20.11
N LEU A 185 3.92 17.19 -20.83
CA LEU A 185 3.95 16.60 -22.16
C LEU A 185 4.77 17.43 -23.16
N GLU A 186 4.62 18.76 -23.16
CA GLU A 186 5.40 19.65 -24.04
C GLU A 186 6.89 19.70 -23.66
N LEU A 187 7.22 19.67 -22.36
CA LEU A 187 8.61 19.59 -21.91
C LEU A 187 9.28 18.29 -22.39
N LEU A 188 8.60 17.16 -22.24
CA LEU A 188 9.08 15.87 -22.72
C LEU A 188 9.26 15.89 -24.25
N PHE A 189 8.36 16.53 -25.00
CA PHE A 189 8.49 16.67 -26.45
C PHE A 189 9.69 17.54 -26.83
N ALA A 190 9.91 18.65 -26.12
CA ALA A 190 11.08 19.50 -26.33
C ALA A 190 12.38 18.74 -26.06
N ALA A 191 12.45 17.96 -24.98
CA ALA A 191 13.59 17.10 -24.67
C ALA A 191 13.85 16.08 -25.80
N GLN A 192 12.81 15.37 -26.25
CA GLN A 192 12.92 14.42 -27.35
C GLN A 192 13.44 15.09 -28.64
N LEU A 193 12.97 16.30 -28.95
CA LEU A 193 13.43 17.05 -30.13
C LEU A 193 14.90 17.46 -30.00
N THR A 194 15.37 17.83 -28.80
CA THR A 194 16.79 18.14 -28.58
C THR A 194 17.67 16.90 -28.78
N GLU A 195 17.26 15.74 -28.29
CA GLU A 195 17.99 14.48 -28.49
C GLU A 195 18.05 14.08 -29.96
N GLN A 196 16.93 14.23 -30.69
CA GLN A 196 16.89 13.98 -32.13
C GLN A 196 17.82 14.93 -32.90
N ARG A 197 17.86 16.22 -32.54
CA ARG A 197 18.78 17.19 -33.15
C ARG A 197 20.24 16.86 -32.84
N ARG A 198 20.57 16.45 -31.61
CA ARG A 198 21.91 15.95 -31.23
C ARG A 198 22.32 14.76 -32.08
N ALA A 199 21.43 13.78 -32.24
CA ALA A 199 21.70 12.56 -33.00
C ALA A 199 21.96 12.86 -34.50
N VAL A 200 21.34 13.90 -35.06
CA VAL A 200 21.53 14.34 -36.45
C VAL A 200 22.72 15.29 -36.62
N GLY A 201 23.37 15.73 -35.52
CA GLY A 201 24.51 16.64 -35.56
C GLY A 201 24.16 18.07 -35.95
N LEU A 202 22.89 18.47 -35.78
CA LEU A 202 22.46 19.85 -35.97
C LEU A 202 22.84 20.68 -34.72
N PRO A 203 23.42 21.88 -34.89
CA PRO A 203 23.73 22.75 -33.76
C PRO A 203 22.44 23.05 -32.99
N ILE A 204 22.52 22.92 -31.67
CA ILE A 204 21.44 23.36 -30.79
C ILE A 204 21.81 24.77 -30.35
N ASP A 205 21.19 25.76 -30.99
CA ASP A 205 21.35 27.16 -30.59
C ASP A 205 21.13 27.29 -29.08
N GLY A 206 22.20 27.66 -28.36
CA GLY A 206 22.19 27.90 -26.91
C GLY A 206 22.67 26.77 -25.98
N LEU A 207 23.11 25.60 -26.47
CA LEU A 207 23.65 24.52 -25.61
C LEU A 207 25.16 24.23 -25.76
N ASP A 208 25.82 24.77 -26.79
CA ASP A 208 27.28 24.60 -27.00
C ASP A 208 28.11 25.76 -26.41
N ALA A 209 27.48 26.68 -25.66
CA ALA A 209 28.20 27.75 -24.99
C ALA A 209 28.87 27.21 -23.71
N SER A 210 30.21 27.19 -23.71
CA SER A 210 31.01 26.93 -22.50
C SER A 210 30.53 27.84 -21.35
N PRO A 211 30.50 27.37 -20.09
CA PRO A 211 30.15 28.20 -18.92
C PRO A 211 30.95 29.52 -18.86
N ASP A 212 32.17 29.52 -19.40
CA ASP A 212 33.05 30.69 -19.47
C ASP A 212 32.56 31.79 -20.43
N GLN A 213 31.78 31.45 -21.47
CA GLN A 213 31.23 32.42 -22.41
C GLN A 213 29.99 33.13 -21.86
N LEU A 214 29.27 32.51 -20.92
CA LEU A 214 28.10 33.08 -20.25
C LEU A 214 28.50 34.05 -19.13
N ALA A 215 29.59 33.77 -18.41
CA ALA A 215 30.16 34.73 -17.45
C ALA A 215 30.73 36.00 -18.10
N ALA A 216 31.12 35.92 -19.39
CA ALA A 216 31.60 37.07 -20.15
C ALA A 216 30.46 38.00 -20.60
N THR A 217 29.29 37.44 -20.92
CA THR A 217 28.10 38.21 -21.33
C THR A 217 27.39 38.87 -20.14
N GLU A 218 27.47 38.29 -18.94
CA GLU A 218 26.97 38.94 -17.71
C GLU A 218 27.84 40.12 -17.22
N ARG A 219 29.14 40.14 -17.57
CA ARG A 219 30.05 41.24 -17.22
C ARG A 219 30.01 42.41 -18.21
N ALA A 220 29.60 42.15 -19.45
CA ALA A 220 29.34 43.18 -20.45
C ALA A 220 27.89 43.64 -20.29
N GLY A 221 27.67 44.63 -19.41
CA GLY A 221 26.37 45.22 -19.13
C GLY A 221 25.73 45.95 -20.32
N GLU A 222 25.31 45.20 -21.33
CA GLU A 222 24.38 45.64 -22.37
C GLU A 222 23.09 44.84 -22.20
N GLY A 223 22.08 45.47 -21.59
CA GLY A 223 20.77 44.85 -21.41
C GLY A 223 20.06 44.67 -22.76
N PRO A 224 19.47 43.51 -23.07
CA PRO A 224 18.57 43.40 -24.20
C PRO A 224 17.25 44.10 -23.87
N SER A 225 16.79 44.87 -24.85
CA SER A 225 15.47 45.49 -24.88
C SER A 225 14.35 44.46 -24.65
N SER A 226 13.58 44.66 -23.58
CA SER A 226 12.12 44.52 -23.43
C SER A 226 11.30 43.34 -24.04
N GLU A 227 11.83 42.40 -24.82
CA GLU A 227 11.02 41.30 -25.40
C GLU A 227 11.51 39.88 -25.03
N ASP A 228 12.72 39.71 -24.47
CA ASP A 228 13.29 38.38 -24.16
C ASP A 228 13.20 37.97 -22.68
N GLY A 229 12.26 38.57 -21.93
CA GLY A 229 12.14 38.40 -20.47
C GLY A 229 11.60 37.06 -19.97
N TRP A 230 11.12 36.17 -20.85
CA TRP A 230 10.55 34.87 -20.45
C TRP A 230 11.57 33.72 -20.52
N GLU A 231 12.60 33.82 -21.35
CA GLU A 231 13.60 32.75 -21.53
C GLU A 231 14.53 32.59 -20.32
N LEU A 232 14.81 33.68 -19.59
CA LEU A 232 15.66 33.68 -18.41
C LEU A 232 14.98 33.09 -17.15
N ARG A 233 13.65 33.07 -17.07
CA ARG A 233 12.93 32.46 -15.93
C ARG A 233 12.75 30.95 -16.06
N ALA A 234 12.75 30.41 -17.27
CA ALA A 234 12.72 28.97 -17.49
C ALA A 234 14.03 28.26 -17.10
N ARG A 235 15.14 29.01 -17.03
CA ARG A 235 16.50 28.51 -16.75
C ARG A 235 16.75 28.06 -15.30
N CYS A 236 15.97 28.52 -14.32
CA CYS A 236 16.16 28.11 -12.92
C CYS A 236 15.50 26.77 -12.54
N CYS A 237 14.64 26.19 -13.39
CA CYS A 237 13.95 24.93 -13.07
C CYS A 237 14.71 23.67 -13.51
N THR A 238 15.74 23.80 -14.36
CA THR A 238 16.45 22.65 -14.95
C THR A 238 17.83 22.37 -14.32
N GLN A 239 18.34 23.24 -13.45
CA GLN A 239 19.66 23.07 -12.83
C GLN A 239 19.64 22.46 -11.41
N GLY A 240 18.47 22.03 -10.92
CA GLY A 240 18.33 21.37 -9.61
C GLY A 240 17.74 19.96 -9.66
N ALA A 241 17.48 19.41 -10.85
CA ALA A 241 16.99 18.04 -10.97
C ALA A 241 18.16 17.15 -11.41
N ASP A 242 18.67 16.34 -10.49
CA ASP A 242 19.26 15.06 -10.86
C ASP A 242 18.28 14.40 -11.83
N ALA A 243 18.63 14.40 -13.11
CA ALA A 243 17.92 13.68 -14.15
C ALA A 243 18.18 12.19 -13.92
N GLY A 244 17.59 11.64 -12.85
CA GLY A 244 17.26 10.24 -12.79
C GLY A 244 16.41 9.95 -14.02
N GLU A 245 16.86 8.99 -14.82
CA GLU A 245 16.21 8.53 -16.04
C GLU A 245 14.73 8.20 -15.78
N LEU A 246 13.86 9.19 -15.90
CA LEU A 246 12.43 8.98 -16.00
C LEU A 246 12.19 8.50 -17.43
N SER A 247 12.23 7.18 -17.61
CA SER A 247 11.80 6.56 -18.86
C SER A 247 10.37 7.03 -19.17
N PRO A 248 9.99 7.20 -20.46
CA PRO A 248 8.62 7.50 -20.85
C PRO A 248 7.58 6.57 -20.19
N GLU A 249 7.97 5.32 -19.91
CA GLU A 249 7.17 4.34 -19.17
C GLU A 249 6.83 4.78 -17.72
N ALA A 250 7.75 5.44 -17.01
CA ALA A 250 7.53 5.97 -15.65
C ALA A 250 6.49 7.11 -15.64
N TYR A 251 6.52 7.96 -16.67
CA TYR A 251 5.52 9.02 -16.87
C TYR A 251 4.11 8.43 -17.07
N THR A 252 3.98 7.27 -17.72
CA THR A 252 2.68 6.61 -17.91
C THR A 252 2.12 5.99 -16.66
N GLN A 253 2.95 5.37 -15.82
CA GLN A 253 2.48 4.72 -14.61
C GLN A 253 1.98 5.77 -13.62
N GLU A 254 2.69 6.89 -13.51
CA GLU A 254 2.23 8.04 -12.73
C GLU A 254 1.00 8.73 -13.34
N ALA A 255 0.92 8.90 -14.66
CA ALA A 255 -0.24 9.51 -15.32
C ALA A 255 -1.49 8.62 -15.30
N VAL A 256 -1.34 7.30 -15.39
CA VAL A 256 -2.42 6.31 -15.18
C VAL A 256 -2.87 6.31 -13.73
N ALA A 257 -1.94 6.40 -12.77
CA ALA A 257 -2.26 6.51 -11.34
C ALA A 257 -2.97 7.84 -10.99
N ARG A 258 -2.57 8.96 -11.61
CA ARG A 258 -3.26 10.27 -11.50
C ARG A 258 -4.63 10.26 -12.18
N ALA A 259 -4.76 9.63 -13.35
CA ALA A 259 -6.00 9.55 -14.11
C ALA A 259 -7.03 8.61 -13.49
N ALA A 260 -6.61 7.63 -12.70
CA ALA A 260 -7.52 6.68 -12.07
C ALA A 260 -8.35 7.30 -10.94
N GLY A 261 -7.85 8.30 -10.20
CA GLY A 261 -8.55 8.84 -9.02
C GLY A 261 -9.02 7.78 -7.99
N CYS A 262 -8.57 6.54 -8.17
CA CYS A 262 -8.95 5.30 -7.53
C CYS A 262 -7.64 4.51 -7.45
N VAL A 263 -6.71 5.03 -6.65
CA VAL A 263 -5.55 4.24 -6.27
C VAL A 263 -6.09 3.19 -5.31
N ASP A 264 -6.26 1.97 -5.80
CA ASP A 264 -6.67 0.85 -4.97
C ASP A 264 -5.48 0.48 -4.07
N GLU A 265 -5.76 0.18 -2.79
CA GLU A 265 -4.75 -0.21 -1.81
C GLU A 265 -3.93 -1.40 -2.32
N ASP A 266 -4.59 -2.34 -3.00
CA ASP A 266 -3.97 -3.52 -3.57
C ASP A 266 -3.01 -3.18 -4.74
N MET A 267 -3.25 -2.11 -5.52
CA MET A 267 -2.35 -1.70 -6.59
C MET A 267 -1.02 -1.14 -6.05
N LEU A 268 -1.06 -0.35 -4.98
CA LEU A 268 0.14 0.19 -4.34
C LEU A 268 0.99 -0.89 -3.65
N LEU A 269 0.31 -1.89 -3.06
CA LEU A 269 0.97 -3.07 -2.50
C LEU A 269 1.66 -3.87 -3.61
N GLU A 270 0.98 -4.11 -4.73
CA GLU A 270 1.51 -4.84 -5.89
C GLU A 270 2.69 -4.10 -6.54
N GLU A 271 2.66 -2.77 -6.65
CA GLU A 271 3.76 -1.97 -7.22
C GLU A 271 5.08 -2.17 -6.45
N SER A 272 5.03 -2.01 -5.13
CA SER A 272 6.22 -2.20 -4.30
C SER A 272 6.67 -3.67 -4.20
N GLN A 273 5.75 -4.64 -4.35
CA GLN A 273 6.09 -6.08 -4.42
C GLN A 273 6.72 -6.47 -5.76
N THR A 274 6.22 -5.94 -6.87
CA THR A 274 6.76 -6.22 -8.21
C THR A 274 8.17 -5.65 -8.36
N LEU A 275 8.42 -4.43 -7.85
CA LEU A 275 9.76 -3.84 -7.82
C LEU A 275 10.76 -4.68 -7.01
N LEU A 276 10.32 -5.31 -5.91
CA LEU A 276 11.13 -6.29 -5.18
C LEU A 276 11.42 -7.55 -5.98
N GLN A 277 10.42 -8.09 -6.68
CA GLN A 277 10.60 -9.30 -7.51
C GLN A 277 11.59 -9.07 -8.66
N VAL A 278 11.65 -7.84 -9.18
CA VAL A 278 12.60 -7.42 -10.21
C VAL A 278 14.00 -7.11 -9.62
N GLY A 279 14.17 -7.19 -8.30
CA GLY A 279 15.45 -6.97 -7.62
C GLY A 279 15.80 -5.49 -7.39
N ARG A 280 14.87 -4.57 -7.63
CA ARG A 280 15.08 -3.13 -7.45
C ARG A 280 14.66 -2.68 -6.05
N ALA A 281 15.55 -2.91 -5.08
CA ALA A 281 15.26 -2.69 -3.66
C ALA A 281 15.04 -1.22 -3.27
N ALA A 282 15.87 -0.28 -3.73
CA ALA A 282 15.73 1.15 -3.41
C ALA A 282 14.46 1.79 -4.00
N PRO A 283 14.13 1.57 -5.30
CA PRO A 283 12.85 2.00 -5.86
C PRO A 283 11.64 1.39 -5.16
N ALA A 284 11.71 0.13 -4.71
CA ALA A 284 10.62 -0.49 -3.96
C ALA A 284 10.35 0.22 -2.61
N CYS A 285 11.41 0.70 -1.93
CA CYS A 285 11.27 1.47 -0.71
C CYS A 285 10.63 2.84 -0.97
N HIS A 286 11.09 3.54 -2.00
CA HIS A 286 10.52 4.82 -2.40
C HIS A 286 9.03 4.69 -2.78
N ALA A 287 8.67 3.65 -3.53
CA ALA A 287 7.29 3.35 -3.89
C ALA A 287 6.42 3.09 -2.65
N ALA A 288 6.93 2.35 -1.66
CA ALA A 288 6.22 2.10 -0.41
C ALA A 288 6.06 3.35 0.46
N GLU A 289 7.05 4.25 0.48
CA GLU A 289 6.95 5.55 1.15
C GLU A 289 5.87 6.42 0.50
N GLU A 290 5.89 6.51 -0.82
CA GLU A 290 4.92 7.29 -1.59
C GLU A 290 3.50 6.72 -1.45
N ALA A 291 3.36 5.40 -1.41
CA ALA A 291 2.11 4.73 -1.11
C ALA A 291 1.53 5.12 0.26
N CYS A 292 2.38 5.16 1.30
CA CYS A 292 1.96 5.58 2.64
C CYS A 292 1.59 7.06 2.71
N ARG A 293 2.24 7.94 1.92
CA ARG A 293 1.85 9.36 1.83
C ARG A 293 0.49 9.54 1.17
N ARG A 294 0.14 8.70 0.20
CA ARG A 294 -1.15 8.74 -0.51
C ARG A 294 -2.30 8.18 0.34
N LEU A 295 -2.05 7.12 1.11
CA LEU A 295 -3.04 6.46 1.97
C LEU A 295 -2.48 6.27 3.40
N PRO A 296 -2.38 7.34 4.20
CA PRO A 296 -1.74 7.29 5.52
C PRO A 296 -2.50 6.45 6.55
N THR A 297 -3.78 6.18 6.33
CA THR A 297 -4.64 5.42 7.25
C THR A 297 -4.56 3.90 7.05
N SER A 298 -3.95 3.41 5.96
CA SER A 298 -3.88 1.97 5.67
C SER A 298 -2.77 1.28 6.45
N LEU A 299 -3.14 0.35 7.33
CA LEU A 299 -2.19 -0.48 8.07
C LEU A 299 -1.33 -1.37 7.17
N ARG A 300 -1.89 -1.93 6.07
CA ARG A 300 -1.18 -2.89 5.22
C ARG A 300 0.00 -2.24 4.49
N LEU A 301 -0.18 -1.00 4.02
CA LEU A 301 0.89 -0.23 3.38
C LEU A 301 2.02 0.06 4.37
N TRP A 302 1.69 0.45 5.60
CA TRP A 302 2.68 0.68 6.65
C TRP A 302 3.42 -0.61 7.06
N GLN A 303 2.72 -1.74 7.16
CA GLN A 303 3.36 -3.04 7.42
C GLN A 303 4.35 -3.42 6.31
N GLN A 304 3.98 -3.21 5.04
CA GLN A 304 4.88 -3.47 3.92
C GLN A 304 6.09 -2.54 3.92
N ARG A 305 5.90 -1.24 4.19
CA ARG A 305 7.00 -0.27 4.34
C ARG A 305 7.97 -0.67 5.46
N LEU A 306 7.46 -1.12 6.60
CA LEU A 306 8.30 -1.59 7.72
C LEU A 306 9.15 -2.80 7.35
N VAL A 307 8.54 -3.80 6.69
CA VAL A 307 9.26 -4.99 6.23
C VAL A 307 10.32 -4.63 5.19
N LEU A 308 10.04 -3.66 4.31
CA LEU A 308 10.98 -3.14 3.33
C LEU A 308 12.16 -2.41 3.97
N ALA A 309 11.89 -1.53 4.94
CA ALA A 309 12.91 -0.79 5.68
C ALA A 309 13.91 -1.73 6.38
N ALA A 310 13.44 -2.89 6.86
CA ALA A 310 14.30 -3.90 7.47
C ALA A 310 15.13 -4.71 6.45
N ARG A 311 14.65 -4.86 5.21
CA ARG A 311 15.28 -5.70 4.17
C ARG A 311 16.29 -4.95 3.30
N VAL A 312 16.08 -3.66 3.06
CA VAL A 312 16.79 -2.89 2.02
C VAL A 312 17.87 -1.98 2.63
N GLY A 313 19.01 -1.87 1.95
CA GLY A 313 20.14 -0.97 2.28
C GLY A 313 21.28 -1.68 3.00
N ASP A 314 22.34 -0.96 3.37
CA ASP A 314 23.56 -1.58 3.88
C ASP A 314 23.35 -2.27 5.24
N PRO A 315 24.02 -3.41 5.50
CA PRO A 315 23.90 -4.13 6.76
C PRO A 315 24.49 -3.29 7.90
N GLY A 316 23.67 -2.94 8.89
CA GLY A 316 24.13 -2.22 10.09
C GLY A 316 23.08 -1.32 10.74
N SER A 317 23.57 -0.34 11.50
CA SER A 317 22.78 0.61 12.33
C SER A 317 21.69 1.36 11.54
N GLU A 318 21.94 1.64 10.25
CA GLU A 318 21.00 2.39 9.40
C GLU A 318 19.66 1.68 9.16
N ARG A 319 19.64 0.34 9.16
CA ARG A 319 18.37 -0.41 9.03
C ARG A 319 17.54 -0.27 10.29
N GLY A 320 18.17 -0.34 11.46
CA GLY A 320 17.51 -0.13 12.76
C GLY A 320 16.89 1.26 12.87
N THR A 321 17.63 2.30 12.48
CA THR A 321 17.14 3.69 12.49
C THR A 321 15.97 3.90 11.54
N ARG A 322 16.01 3.30 10.34
CA ARG A 322 14.90 3.39 9.37
C ARG A 322 13.65 2.67 9.83
N VAL A 323 13.79 1.48 10.42
CA VAL A 323 12.65 0.76 11.04
C VAL A 323 12.06 1.60 12.16
N LEU A 324 12.89 2.17 13.04
CA LEU A 324 12.42 3.05 14.12
C LEU A 324 11.65 4.27 13.57
N ALA A 325 12.20 4.98 12.59
CA ALA A 325 11.53 6.14 11.98
C ALA A 325 10.18 5.75 11.37
N ALA A 326 10.16 4.66 10.59
CA ALA A 326 8.93 4.16 9.97
C ALA A 326 7.88 3.71 11.02
N THR A 327 8.29 3.13 12.16
CA THR A 327 7.36 2.75 13.23
C THR A 327 6.68 3.96 13.87
N VAL A 328 7.44 5.04 14.10
CA VAL A 328 6.92 6.27 14.72
C VAL A 328 5.98 6.99 13.76
N GLU A 329 6.37 7.12 12.50
CA GLU A 329 5.51 7.70 11.45
C GLU A 329 4.20 6.91 11.28
N ALA A 330 4.28 5.58 11.21
CA ALA A 330 3.12 4.71 11.10
C ALA A 330 2.19 4.83 12.31
N ALA A 331 2.74 4.86 13.52
CA ALA A 331 1.96 5.00 14.75
C ALA A 331 1.25 6.36 14.84
N GLY A 332 1.79 7.42 14.24
CA GLY A 332 1.15 8.74 14.18
C GLY A 332 0.10 8.87 13.07
N ALA A 333 0.20 8.07 12.01
CA ALA A 333 -0.68 8.16 10.83
C ALA A 333 -1.90 7.22 10.89
N VAL A 334 -1.75 6.07 11.56
CA VAL A 334 -2.78 5.03 11.64
C VAL A 334 -3.74 5.28 12.82
N ALA A 335 -4.98 4.78 12.73
CA ALA A 335 -5.96 4.85 13.82
C ALA A 335 -5.43 4.23 15.13
N SER A 336 -5.85 4.77 16.27
CA SER A 336 -5.43 4.35 17.62
C SER A 336 -5.57 2.86 17.89
N ASP A 337 -6.57 2.23 17.30
CA ASP A 337 -6.91 0.82 17.52
C ASP A 337 -5.93 -0.13 16.83
N CYS A 338 -5.32 0.32 15.73
CA CYS A 338 -4.36 -0.46 14.93
C CYS A 338 -2.90 -0.13 15.26
N ALA A 339 -2.64 0.96 16.00
CA ALA A 339 -1.31 1.36 16.41
C ALA A 339 -0.53 0.25 17.17
N PRO A 340 -1.13 -0.57 18.07
CA PRO A 340 -0.41 -1.66 18.74
C PRO A 340 0.22 -2.68 17.77
N GLU A 341 -0.42 -2.96 16.64
CA GLU A 341 0.11 -3.91 15.65
C GLU A 341 1.37 -3.37 14.96
N VAL A 342 1.42 -2.07 14.70
CA VAL A 342 2.58 -1.38 14.15
C VAL A 342 3.77 -1.48 15.11
N TRP A 343 3.54 -1.21 16.40
CA TRP A 343 4.59 -1.31 17.43
C TRP A 343 5.11 -2.75 17.59
N ARG A 344 4.22 -3.75 17.59
CA ARG A 344 4.62 -5.16 17.66
C ARG A 344 5.46 -5.58 16.46
N LEU A 345 5.07 -5.18 15.25
CA LEU A 345 5.86 -5.45 14.05
C LEU A 345 7.23 -4.74 14.11
N GLY A 346 7.24 -3.48 14.56
CA GLY A 346 8.45 -2.71 14.83
C GLY A 346 9.43 -3.44 15.74
N LEU A 347 8.97 -3.85 16.92
CA LEU A 347 9.74 -4.60 17.91
C LEU A 347 10.32 -5.90 17.33
N LYS A 348 9.50 -6.66 16.60
CA LYS A 348 9.93 -7.90 15.96
C LYS A 348 11.06 -7.66 14.95
N LEU A 349 10.95 -6.60 14.14
CA LEU A 349 11.97 -6.25 13.15
C LEU A 349 13.24 -5.72 13.81
N THR A 350 13.16 -4.90 14.86
CA THR A 350 14.34 -4.42 15.59
C THR A 350 15.11 -5.57 16.25
N LEU A 351 14.39 -6.55 16.80
CA LEU A 351 14.99 -7.77 17.35
C LEU A 351 15.68 -8.61 16.27
N GLN A 352 15.05 -8.78 15.11
CA GLN A 352 15.65 -9.50 13.98
C GLN A 352 16.94 -8.84 13.47
N LEU A 353 17.01 -7.51 13.54
CA LEU A 353 18.17 -6.73 13.14
C LEU A 353 19.24 -6.60 14.25
N GLN A 354 18.99 -7.14 15.45
CA GLN A 354 19.84 -6.95 16.64
C GLN A 354 20.14 -5.47 16.93
N ALA A 355 19.19 -4.58 16.61
CA ALA A 355 19.31 -3.15 16.85
C ALA A 355 19.04 -2.83 18.34
N PRO A 356 19.62 -1.74 18.89
CA PRO A 356 19.35 -1.35 20.28
C PRO A 356 17.87 -1.05 20.49
N LEU A 357 17.30 -1.57 21.58
CA LEU A 357 15.86 -1.44 21.85
C LEU A 357 15.52 -0.14 22.59
N GLN A 358 16.48 0.49 23.25
CA GLN A 358 16.25 1.73 24.01
C GLN A 358 15.58 2.87 23.23
N PRO A 359 15.97 3.19 21.98
CA PRO A 359 15.31 4.24 21.22
C PRO A 359 13.82 3.95 20.97
N LEU A 360 13.47 2.68 20.74
CA LEU A 360 12.09 2.25 20.53
C LEU A 360 11.26 2.40 21.82
N VAL A 361 11.84 2.04 22.96
CA VAL A 361 11.21 2.23 24.28
C VAL A 361 10.96 3.71 24.57
N ALA A 362 11.91 4.58 24.28
CA ALA A 362 11.77 6.01 24.49
C ALA A 362 10.62 6.60 23.64
N GLN A 363 10.53 6.19 22.37
CA GLN A 363 9.47 6.62 21.47
C GLN A 363 8.09 6.09 21.89
N LEU A 364 7.98 4.83 22.34
CA LEU A 364 6.70 4.31 22.86
C LEU A 364 6.27 5.08 24.12
N THR A 365 7.21 5.34 25.04
CA THR A 365 6.94 6.10 26.26
C THR A 365 6.38 7.49 25.93
N GLN A 366 7.00 8.18 24.97
CA GLN A 366 6.52 9.46 24.46
C GLN A 366 5.13 9.33 23.81
N ALA A 367 4.90 8.31 22.97
CA ALA A 367 3.62 8.08 22.32
C ALA A 367 2.49 7.88 23.37
N LEU A 368 2.72 7.04 24.38
CA LEU A 368 1.78 6.76 25.45
C LEU A 368 1.48 7.99 26.33
N SER A 369 2.48 8.86 26.55
CA SER A 369 2.27 10.12 27.29
C SER A 369 1.29 11.08 26.59
N SER A 370 1.20 11.01 25.26
CA SER A 370 0.35 11.91 24.46
C SER A 370 -1.04 11.34 24.14
N THR A 371 -1.21 10.02 24.24
CA THR A 371 -2.36 9.28 23.69
C THR A 371 -3.15 8.53 24.78
N ALA A 372 -3.17 9.05 26.01
CA ALA A 372 -3.69 8.41 27.23
C ALA A 372 -5.14 7.84 27.21
N ALA A 373 -5.83 7.83 26.06
CA ALA A 373 -7.12 7.21 25.83
C ALA A 373 -7.08 5.74 25.34
N ALA A 374 -5.93 5.07 25.21
CA ALA A 374 -5.85 3.67 24.71
C ALA A 374 -5.15 2.68 25.66
N ALA A 375 -5.15 2.94 26.98
CA ALA A 375 -4.38 2.16 27.96
C ALA A 375 -4.67 0.64 28.00
N GLY A 376 -5.78 0.16 27.43
CA GLY A 376 -6.07 -1.27 27.32
C GLY A 376 -5.35 -1.99 26.17
N SER A 377 -5.16 -1.33 25.01
CA SER A 377 -4.64 -2.00 23.80
C SER A 377 -3.12 -2.02 23.72
N PHE A 378 -2.46 -1.09 24.41
CA PHE A 378 -1.00 -0.98 24.45
C PHE A 378 -0.34 -1.81 25.57
N GLY A 379 -1.11 -2.33 26.54
CA GLY A 379 -0.62 -3.18 27.63
C GLY A 379 0.26 -4.33 27.16
N PRO A 380 -0.21 -5.17 26.23
CA PRO A 380 0.56 -6.31 25.73
C PRO A 380 1.85 -5.88 25.01
N VAL A 381 1.82 -4.78 24.27
CA VAL A 381 2.98 -4.28 23.53
C VAL A 381 4.07 -3.78 24.48
N ALA A 382 3.68 -3.02 25.51
CA ALA A 382 4.62 -2.55 26.54
C ALA A 382 5.24 -3.73 27.31
N ALA A 383 4.42 -4.73 27.65
CA ALA A 383 4.88 -5.97 28.29
C ALA A 383 5.87 -6.76 27.41
N GLU A 384 5.51 -7.03 26.14
CA GLU A 384 6.35 -7.71 25.17
C GLU A 384 7.70 -6.99 24.99
N MET A 385 7.69 -5.66 24.93
CA MET A 385 8.92 -4.88 24.76
C MET A 385 9.83 -4.92 25.99
N VAL A 386 9.29 -4.82 27.21
CA VAL A 386 10.09 -4.92 28.44
C VAL A 386 10.68 -6.33 28.59
N ALA A 387 9.92 -7.37 28.26
CA ALA A 387 10.43 -8.74 28.23
C ALA A 387 11.54 -8.91 27.18
N ALA A 388 11.40 -8.31 26.00
CA ALA A 388 12.43 -8.32 24.96
C ALA A 388 13.72 -7.61 25.41
N VAL A 389 13.62 -6.44 26.03
CA VAL A 389 14.77 -5.70 26.60
C VAL A 389 15.48 -6.54 27.68
N HIS A 390 14.71 -7.23 28.53
CA HIS A 390 15.31 -8.11 29.54
C HIS A 390 16.12 -9.25 28.90
N GLN A 391 15.59 -9.89 27.86
CA GLN A 391 16.26 -10.99 27.16
C GLN A 391 17.52 -10.54 26.41
N SER A 392 17.55 -9.33 25.86
CA SER A 392 18.69 -8.84 25.08
C SER A 392 19.76 -8.11 25.91
N GLU A 393 19.34 -7.27 26.87
CA GLU A 393 20.22 -6.33 27.59
C GLU A 393 20.27 -6.59 29.11
N GLY A 394 19.51 -7.56 29.61
CA GLY A 394 19.47 -7.95 31.02
C GLY A 394 18.55 -7.11 31.89
N LEU A 395 18.46 -7.45 33.17
CA LEU A 395 17.56 -6.80 34.13
C LEU A 395 17.79 -5.29 34.26
N PRO A 396 19.02 -4.75 34.43
CA PRO A 396 19.19 -3.31 34.67
C PRO A 396 18.66 -2.44 33.52
N ALA A 397 18.73 -2.95 32.29
CA ALA A 397 18.12 -2.30 31.13
C ALA A 397 16.59 -2.37 31.18
N ALA A 398 16.03 -3.52 31.53
CA ALA A 398 14.59 -3.67 31.73
C ALA A 398 14.04 -2.71 32.80
N ARG A 399 14.73 -2.55 33.94
CA ARG A 399 14.33 -1.59 35.00
C ARG A 399 14.28 -0.15 34.50
N ARG A 400 15.28 0.26 33.70
CA ARG A 400 15.29 1.59 33.07
C ARG A 400 14.17 1.76 32.05
N ALA A 401 13.76 0.68 31.37
CA ALA A 401 12.70 0.71 30.37
C ALA A 401 11.30 0.78 30.98
N TYR A 402 11.00 -0.01 32.02
CA TYR A 402 9.66 -0.05 32.60
C TYR A 402 9.36 1.08 33.60
N ALA A 403 10.37 1.62 34.30
CA ALA A 403 10.17 2.67 35.31
C ALA A 403 9.42 3.93 34.79
N PRO A 404 9.78 4.51 33.62
CA PRO A 404 9.03 5.64 33.08
C PRO A 404 7.63 5.23 32.59
N LEU A 405 7.47 4.02 32.05
CA LEU A 405 6.18 3.52 31.59
C LEU A 405 5.18 3.34 32.74
N LEU A 406 5.62 2.79 33.88
CA LEU A 406 4.78 2.63 35.06
C LEU A 406 4.40 3.99 35.69
N SER A 407 5.32 4.96 35.70
CA SER A 407 5.04 6.28 36.27
C SER A 407 4.12 7.13 35.40
N GLN A 408 4.21 7.02 34.08
CA GLN A 408 3.38 7.79 33.14
C GLN A 408 2.04 7.12 32.83
N CYS A 409 1.97 5.78 32.89
CA CYS A 409 0.80 5.01 32.46
C CYS A 409 0.47 3.89 33.46
N PRO A 410 -0.15 4.21 34.61
CA PRO A 410 -0.48 3.22 35.63
C PRO A 410 -1.58 2.24 35.19
N ALA A 411 -2.34 2.54 34.13
CA ALA A 411 -3.45 1.69 33.67
C ALA A 411 -3.03 0.47 32.83
N LEU A 412 -1.73 0.21 32.65
CA LEU A 412 -1.23 -0.92 31.85
C LEU A 412 -1.08 -2.19 32.71
N GLN A 413 -2.13 -3.01 32.80
CA GLN A 413 -2.14 -4.19 33.66
C GLN A 413 -1.07 -5.23 33.25
N ASP A 414 -0.98 -5.53 31.95
CA ASP A 414 -0.03 -6.52 31.43
C ASP A 414 1.43 -6.16 31.74
N LEU A 415 1.74 -4.85 31.72
CA LEU A 415 3.07 -4.34 32.07
C LEU A 415 3.38 -4.61 33.55
N HIS A 416 2.46 -4.30 34.46
CA HIS A 416 2.62 -4.56 35.89
C HIS A 416 2.86 -6.05 36.17
N LEU A 417 2.05 -6.93 35.58
CA LEU A 417 2.20 -8.39 35.73
C LEU A 417 3.55 -8.89 35.20
N THR A 418 4.01 -8.33 34.08
CA THR A 418 5.27 -8.73 33.45
C THR A 418 6.47 -8.28 34.28
N VAL A 419 6.46 -7.04 34.79
CA VAL A 419 7.48 -6.51 35.69
C VAL A 419 7.54 -7.33 36.99
N LEU A 420 6.39 -7.64 37.59
CA LEU A 420 6.32 -8.49 38.78
C LEU A 420 6.92 -9.88 38.52
N ARG A 421 6.57 -10.53 37.40
CA ARG A 421 7.16 -11.83 37.02
C ARG A 421 8.69 -11.76 36.87
N LEU A 422 9.19 -10.69 36.24
CA LEU A 422 10.64 -10.49 36.05
C LEU A 422 11.40 -10.30 37.36
N GLU A 423 10.85 -9.54 38.30
CA GLU A 423 11.48 -9.28 39.60
C GLU A 423 11.36 -10.49 40.55
N LEU A 424 10.23 -11.21 40.52
CA LEU A 424 10.04 -12.44 41.29
C LEU A 424 10.98 -13.56 40.81
N ALA A 425 11.23 -13.68 39.51
CA ALA A 425 12.16 -14.67 38.95
C ALA A 425 13.62 -14.50 39.40
N GLN A 426 13.97 -13.33 39.95
CA GLN A 426 15.34 -13.00 40.36
C GLN A 426 15.55 -13.01 41.87
N SER A 427 14.48 -13.14 42.63
CA SER A 427 14.54 -13.25 44.08
C SER A 427 14.90 -14.70 44.45
N PRO A 428 16.08 -14.98 45.02
CA PRO A 428 16.37 -16.32 45.52
C PRO A 428 15.44 -16.63 46.71
N PRO A 429 15.07 -17.90 46.91
CA PRO A 429 14.07 -18.31 47.93
C PRO A 429 14.47 -17.94 49.37
N ASP A 430 15.73 -17.63 49.63
CA ASP A 430 16.28 -17.34 50.97
C ASP A 430 16.42 -15.83 51.29
N ARG A 431 16.02 -14.92 50.39
CA ARG A 431 16.14 -13.46 50.64
C ARG A 431 14.85 -12.87 51.21
N LEU A 432 15.00 -12.04 52.25
CA LEU A 432 13.92 -11.19 52.78
C LEU A 432 13.31 -10.33 51.66
N PRO A 433 12.02 -10.00 51.76
CA PRO A 433 11.30 -9.26 50.73
C PRO A 433 11.98 -7.92 50.40
N ASP A 434 12.43 -7.78 49.15
CA ASP A 434 12.94 -6.50 48.67
C ASP A 434 11.81 -5.47 48.70
N ALA A 435 12.02 -4.36 49.41
CA ALA A 435 11.05 -3.25 49.51
C ALA A 435 10.57 -2.76 48.13
N SER A 436 11.41 -2.92 47.11
CA SER A 436 11.11 -2.67 45.70
C SER A 436 9.98 -3.55 45.15
N THR A 437 9.97 -4.85 45.42
CA THR A 437 8.94 -5.79 44.93
C THR A 437 7.59 -5.51 45.58
N ARG A 438 7.60 -5.15 46.87
CA ARG A 438 6.39 -4.68 47.57
C ARG A 438 5.85 -3.38 46.98
N GLY A 439 6.74 -2.43 46.67
CA GLY A 439 6.38 -1.19 46.00
C GLY A 439 5.71 -1.44 44.65
N LEU A 440 6.19 -2.43 43.89
CA LEU A 440 5.59 -2.83 42.61
C LEU A 440 4.20 -3.48 42.78
N PHE A 441 4.01 -4.33 43.80
CA PHE A 441 2.69 -4.88 44.13
C PHE A 441 1.71 -3.79 44.55
N GLU A 442 2.10 -2.89 45.45
CA GLU A 442 1.24 -1.79 45.89
C GLU A 442 0.90 -0.82 44.74
N ALA A 443 1.85 -0.53 43.83
CA ALA A 443 1.59 0.25 42.62
C ALA A 443 0.57 -0.45 41.70
N ALA A 444 0.71 -1.77 41.52
CA ALA A 444 -0.21 -2.54 40.68
C ALA A 444 -1.60 -2.68 41.33
N ILE A 445 -1.69 -2.82 42.65
CA ILE A 445 -2.96 -2.82 43.40
C ILE A 445 -3.65 -1.46 43.31
N ALA A 446 -2.89 -0.37 43.43
CA ALA A 446 -3.46 0.98 43.32
C ALA A 446 -4.10 1.21 41.95
N ALA A 447 -3.56 0.62 40.89
CA ALA A 447 -4.10 0.72 39.54
C ALA A 447 -5.19 -0.31 39.20
N HIS A 448 -5.02 -1.57 39.61
CA HIS A 448 -5.81 -2.72 39.11
C HIS A 448 -6.46 -3.58 40.21
N GLY A 449 -6.33 -3.19 41.47
CA GLY A 449 -6.78 -3.99 42.61
C GLY A 449 -8.29 -4.23 42.69
N SER A 450 -9.10 -3.46 41.96
CA SER A 450 -10.55 -3.66 41.91
C SER A 450 -11.02 -4.72 40.91
N GLU A 451 -10.17 -5.04 39.92
CA GLU A 451 -10.53 -5.90 38.77
C GLU A 451 -9.75 -7.21 38.74
N SER A 452 -8.53 -7.26 39.28
CA SER A 452 -7.66 -8.44 39.21
C SER A 452 -7.61 -9.22 40.52
N THR A 453 -8.34 -10.33 40.59
CA THR A 453 -8.27 -11.30 41.70
C THR A 453 -6.92 -12.02 41.77
N GLU A 454 -6.34 -12.34 40.62
CA GLU A 454 -5.04 -13.02 40.51
C GLU A 454 -3.90 -12.21 41.13
N LEU A 455 -3.92 -10.89 40.96
CA LEU A 455 -2.90 -10.00 41.51
C LEU A 455 -2.84 -10.02 43.05
N TRP A 456 -4.01 -10.10 43.69
CA TRP A 456 -4.11 -10.27 45.14
C TRP A 456 -3.60 -11.63 45.61
N LEU A 457 -3.91 -12.70 44.86
CA LEU A 457 -3.45 -14.05 45.18
C LEU A 457 -1.93 -14.18 45.03
N ASP A 458 -1.35 -13.58 43.98
CA ASP A 458 0.09 -13.57 43.77
C ASP A 458 0.81 -12.76 44.87
N TYR A 459 0.21 -11.67 45.35
CA TYR A 459 0.77 -10.93 46.48
C TYR A 459 0.68 -11.73 47.80
N CYS A 460 -0.43 -12.44 48.03
CA CYS A 460 -0.58 -13.33 49.18
C CYS A 460 0.44 -14.48 49.15
N ARG A 461 0.67 -15.08 47.97
CA ARG A 461 1.70 -16.11 47.78
C ARG A 461 3.08 -15.57 48.06
N PHE A 462 3.41 -14.39 47.55
CA PHE A 462 4.69 -13.71 47.82
C PHE A 462 4.88 -13.49 49.32
N GLN A 463 3.88 -12.91 50.01
CA GLN A 463 3.96 -12.66 51.44
C GLN A 463 4.10 -13.96 52.28
N LYS A 464 3.42 -15.04 51.85
CA LYS A 464 3.57 -16.38 52.45
C LYS A 464 4.98 -16.94 52.29
N HIS A 465 5.57 -16.82 51.09
CA HIS A 465 6.96 -17.25 50.85
C HIS A 465 7.96 -16.45 51.71
N CYS A 466 7.65 -15.19 52.02
CA CYS A 466 8.45 -14.36 52.92
C CYS A 466 8.19 -14.61 54.42
N GLY A 467 7.29 -15.53 54.80
CA GLY A 467 6.99 -15.87 56.19
C GLY A 467 6.14 -14.85 56.95
N GLU A 468 5.40 -13.98 56.26
CA GLU A 468 4.56 -12.94 56.86
C GLU A 468 3.07 -13.30 56.88
N GLY A 469 2.33 -12.67 57.80
CA GLY A 469 0.89 -12.88 57.96
C GLY A 469 0.08 -12.26 56.81
N ILE A 470 -0.80 -13.06 56.22
CA ILE A 470 -1.61 -12.70 55.03
C ILE A 470 -2.96 -12.06 55.42
N GLY A 471 -3.30 -12.02 56.72
CA GLY A 471 -4.61 -11.59 57.21
C GLY A 471 -5.00 -10.17 56.77
N ASP A 472 -4.05 -9.24 56.84
CA ASP A 472 -4.27 -7.84 56.44
C ASP A 472 -4.49 -7.70 54.93
N LEU A 473 -3.78 -8.48 54.11
CA LEU A 473 -3.97 -8.52 52.65
C LEU A 473 -5.31 -9.12 52.27
N HIS A 474 -5.73 -10.20 52.93
CA HIS A 474 -7.04 -10.81 52.72
C HIS A 474 -8.17 -9.83 52.97
N TRP A 475 -8.08 -9.08 54.06
CA TRP A 475 -9.10 -8.09 54.42
C TRP A 475 -9.12 -6.92 53.43
N ARG A 476 -7.95 -6.42 53.01
CA ARG A 476 -7.83 -5.38 51.97
C ARG A 476 -8.38 -5.85 50.62
N ALA A 477 -8.07 -7.08 50.20
CA ALA A 477 -8.55 -7.66 48.95
C ALA A 477 -10.08 -7.79 48.94
N ALA A 478 -10.66 -8.31 50.02
CA ALA A 478 -12.11 -8.46 50.17
C ALA A 478 -12.86 -7.12 50.14
N GLY A 479 -12.21 -6.03 50.58
CA GLY A 479 -12.78 -4.68 50.55
C GLY A 479 -12.62 -3.94 49.22
N MET A 480 -11.60 -4.24 48.41
CA MET A 480 -11.31 -3.53 47.15
C MET A 480 -11.82 -4.22 45.89
N LEU A 481 -11.96 -5.56 45.89
CA LEU A 481 -12.41 -6.31 44.73
C LEU A 481 -13.90 -6.10 44.43
N ARG A 482 -14.25 -5.94 43.15
CA ARG A 482 -15.66 -5.86 42.72
C ARG A 482 -16.42 -7.17 42.93
N ASP A 483 -15.75 -8.32 42.76
CA ASP A 483 -16.29 -9.65 43.06
C ASP A 483 -15.30 -10.43 43.94
N PRO A 484 -15.51 -10.46 45.27
CA PRO A 484 -14.61 -11.14 46.20
C PRO A 484 -14.87 -12.66 46.26
N ALA A 485 -15.92 -13.20 45.63
CA ALA A 485 -16.31 -14.61 45.80
C ALA A 485 -15.24 -15.57 45.28
N GLN A 486 -14.67 -15.28 44.11
CA GLN A 486 -13.60 -16.09 43.52
C GLN A 486 -12.31 -16.04 44.36
N PHE A 487 -11.96 -14.85 44.87
CA PHE A 487 -10.78 -14.65 45.71
C PHE A 487 -10.91 -15.42 47.03
N LEU A 488 -12.07 -15.36 47.70
CA LEU A 488 -12.32 -16.06 48.96
C LEU A 488 -12.28 -17.59 48.80
N GLN A 489 -12.78 -18.13 47.68
CA GLN A 489 -12.70 -19.57 47.38
C GLN A 489 -11.26 -20.05 47.13
N GLN A 490 -10.49 -19.32 46.33
CA GLN A 490 -9.12 -19.71 45.97
C GLN A 490 -8.13 -19.48 47.11
N SER A 491 -8.31 -18.42 47.89
CA SER A 491 -7.45 -18.12 49.04
C SER A 491 -7.67 -19.08 50.21
N ALA A 492 -8.88 -19.61 50.39
CA ALA A 492 -9.18 -20.69 51.35
C ALA A 492 -8.43 -22.00 51.01
N SER A 493 -8.23 -22.30 49.73
CA SER A 493 -7.44 -23.46 49.29
C SER A 493 -5.91 -23.27 49.45
N THR A 494 -5.46 -22.03 49.63
CA THR A 494 -4.04 -21.67 49.77
C THR A 494 -3.63 -21.48 51.24
N THR A 495 -4.60 -21.42 52.16
CA THR A 495 -4.42 -21.27 53.62
C THR A 495 -4.37 -22.62 54.36
N VAL A 496 -4.79 -23.71 53.71
CA VAL A 496 -4.45 -25.10 54.07
C VAL A 496 -3.09 -25.44 53.47
#